data_AF-A0A7V5ZEW6-F1
#
_entry.id   AF-A0A7V5ZEW6-F1
#
_cell.length_a   1.000
_cell.length_b   1.000
_cell.length_c   1.000
_cell.angle_alpha   90.00
_cell.angle_beta   90.00
_cell.angle_gamma   90.00
#
_symmetry.space_group_name_H-M   'P 1'
#
loop_
_entity.id
_entity.type
_entity.pdbx_description
1 polymer ?
#
loop_
_entity_poly.entity_id
_entity_poly.type
_entity_poly.pdbx_seq_one_letter_code
_entity_poly.pdbx_strand_id
1 'polypeptide(L)'
;MDRQLIVEGKIRSLHFSGQPAHLPVYEFDSFNINLAKSAGLVRLGAETCIAYSKWSSPKRTRTYPFARIYDTYSYGGKIVTVIPVLKDEGGGERENDTNLDRVNYITYSWMNLTNIYIILAWYANAEKKSESRITNQRLDNDYIRSQMRRIAEYKFDAHHWNQEHFHRDFIPIYQRAIETYKQLSPKLSVDAP
;
A
#
# COMPACT_ATOMS: atom_id res chain seq x y z
N MET A 1 8.18 8.01 57.25
CA MET A 1 9.03 8.57 56.19
C MET A 1 9.26 7.47 55.18
N ASP A 2 8.48 7.46 54.10
CA ASP A 2 8.59 6.45 53.05
C ASP A 2 9.84 6.68 52.20
N ARG A 3 10.67 5.64 52.04
CA ARG A 3 11.83 5.66 51.14
C ARG A 3 11.36 5.29 49.74
N GLN A 4 11.33 6.27 48.85
CA GLN A 4 11.10 6.04 47.43
C GLN A 4 12.37 5.47 46.79
N LEU A 5 12.24 4.33 46.12
CA LEU A 5 13.32 3.68 45.38
C LEU A 5 13.30 4.24 43.95
N ILE A 6 14.34 4.97 43.55
CA ILE A 6 14.50 5.51 42.19
C ILE A 6 15.44 4.60 41.42
N VAL A 7 14.95 4.05 40.30
CA VAL A 7 15.75 3.25 39.37
C VAL A 7 15.97 4.07 38.10
N GLU A 8 17.23 4.40 37.81
CA GLU A 8 17.62 5.04 36.56
C GLU A 8 18.29 4.02 35.64
N GLY A 9 17.75 3.88 34.43
CA GLY A 9 18.33 3.07 33.35
C GLY A 9 18.76 3.96 32.19
N LYS A 10 19.93 3.68 31.61
CA LYS A 10 20.42 4.37 30.40
C LYS A 10 20.82 3.34 29.34
N ILE A 11 20.25 3.47 28.14
CA ILE A 11 20.70 2.71 26.97
C ILE A 11 22.07 3.25 26.57
N ARG A 12 23.12 2.44 26.72
CA ARG A 12 24.50 2.82 26.38
C ARG A 12 24.80 2.70 24.90
N SER A 13 24.17 1.74 24.24
CA SER A 13 24.27 1.55 22.80
C SER A 13 23.10 0.72 22.29
N LEU A 14 22.63 1.05 21.09
CA LEU A 14 21.63 0.28 20.36
C LEU A 14 22.26 -0.09 19.02
N HIS A 15 22.42 -1.38 18.76
CA HIS A 15 22.95 -1.89 17.50
C HIS A 15 21.84 -2.69 16.82
N PHE A 16 21.42 -2.23 15.64
CA PHE A 16 20.45 -2.92 14.82
C PHE A 16 21.16 -3.44 13.58
N SER A 17 21.32 -4.75 13.46
CA SER A 17 21.98 -5.38 12.31
C SER A 17 21.10 -5.44 11.06
N GLY A 18 19.83 -5.01 11.16
CA GLY A 18 18.82 -5.29 10.17
C GLY A 18 18.54 -6.79 10.05
N GLN A 19 17.39 -7.16 9.52
CA GLN A 19 17.25 -8.44 8.84
C GLN A 19 17.26 -8.11 7.35
N PRO A 20 18.34 -8.39 6.60
CA PRO A 20 18.29 -8.25 5.16
C PRO A 20 17.23 -9.22 4.63
N ALA A 21 16.10 -8.67 4.17
CA ALA A 21 15.06 -9.46 3.55
C ALA A 21 15.50 -9.82 2.13
N HIS A 22 15.44 -11.10 1.77
CA HIS A 22 15.67 -11.51 0.38
C HIS A 22 14.45 -11.14 -0.48
N LEU A 23 14.55 -10.00 -1.15
CA LEU A 23 13.48 -9.50 -2.02
C LEU A 23 13.51 -10.17 -3.40
N PRO A 24 12.40 -10.78 -3.86
CA PRO A 24 12.32 -11.27 -5.23
C PRO A 24 12.44 -10.11 -6.21
N VAL A 25 13.12 -10.34 -7.33
CA VAL A 25 13.29 -9.36 -8.41
C VAL A 25 12.34 -9.69 -9.54
N TYR A 26 11.65 -8.68 -10.07
CA TYR A 26 10.75 -8.78 -11.22
C TYR A 26 11.19 -7.82 -12.32
N GLU A 27 11.16 -8.27 -13.57
CA GLU A 27 11.39 -7.40 -14.73
C GLU A 27 10.14 -6.56 -15.00
N PHE A 28 10.31 -5.25 -15.16
CA PHE A 28 9.20 -4.29 -15.28
C PHE A 28 8.23 -4.60 -16.43
N ASP A 29 8.73 -5.17 -17.53
CA ASP A 29 7.92 -5.52 -18.70
C ASP A 29 6.91 -6.62 -18.41
N SER A 30 7.27 -7.55 -17.54
CA SER A 30 6.44 -8.69 -17.11
C SER A 30 5.77 -8.50 -15.75
N PHE A 31 6.05 -7.38 -15.07
CA PHE A 31 5.62 -7.16 -13.71
C PHE A 31 4.09 -7.05 -13.60
N ASN A 32 3.51 -7.89 -12.75
CA ASN A 32 2.10 -7.81 -12.38
C ASN A 32 1.96 -7.76 -10.86
N ILE A 33 1.52 -6.62 -10.33
CA ILE A 33 1.35 -6.38 -8.90
C ILE A 33 0.40 -7.39 -8.24
N ASN A 34 -0.56 -7.95 -8.98
CA ASN A 34 -1.55 -8.89 -8.45
C ASN A 34 -0.96 -10.31 -8.30
N LEU A 35 0.00 -10.68 -9.15
CA LEU A 35 0.66 -12.00 -9.13
C LEU A 35 1.93 -12.01 -8.29
N ALA A 36 2.61 -10.85 -8.19
CA ALA A 36 3.86 -10.73 -7.46
C ALA A 36 3.67 -10.82 -5.94
N LYS A 37 4.74 -11.14 -5.20
CA LYS A 37 4.75 -11.10 -3.73
C LYS A 37 4.40 -9.69 -3.22
N SER A 38 4.05 -9.61 -1.94
CA SER A 38 3.63 -8.34 -1.34
C SER A 38 4.75 -7.30 -1.19
N ALA A 39 6.00 -7.72 -1.34
CA ALA A 39 7.17 -6.86 -1.45
C ALA A 39 8.21 -7.50 -2.39
N GLY A 40 9.05 -6.67 -3.00
CA GLY A 40 10.09 -7.10 -3.93
C GLY A 40 10.83 -5.93 -4.57
N LEU A 41 11.66 -6.24 -5.55
CA LEU A 41 12.31 -5.25 -6.41
C LEU A 41 11.72 -5.32 -7.82
N VAL A 42 11.45 -4.19 -8.44
CA VAL A 42 11.09 -4.09 -9.86
C VAL A 42 12.26 -3.46 -10.60
N ARG A 43 12.80 -4.17 -11.59
CA ARG A 43 13.89 -3.70 -12.46
C ARG A 43 13.28 -3.00 -13.68
N LEU A 44 13.48 -1.69 -13.79
CA LEU A 44 12.97 -0.85 -14.89
C LEU A 44 13.96 -0.74 -16.07
N GLY A 45 15.21 -1.16 -15.87
CA GLY A 45 16.27 -1.15 -16.88
C GLY A 45 17.55 -1.74 -16.29
N ALA A 46 18.68 -1.60 -17.00
CA ALA A 46 19.95 -2.21 -16.58
C ALA A 46 20.38 -1.79 -15.16
N GLU A 47 20.25 -0.50 -14.82
CA GLU A 47 20.75 0.07 -13.57
C GLU A 47 19.65 0.65 -12.66
N THR A 48 18.40 0.66 -13.11
CA THR A 48 17.29 1.27 -12.34
C THR A 48 16.40 0.19 -11.75
N CYS A 49 16.42 0.09 -10.42
CA CYS A 49 15.50 -0.73 -9.65
C CYS A 49 14.70 0.13 -8.66
N ILE A 50 13.48 -0.31 -8.36
CA ILE A 50 12.64 0.26 -7.30
C ILE A 50 12.26 -0.87 -6.35
N ALA A 51 12.41 -0.65 -5.05
CA ALA A 51 11.80 -1.54 -4.08
C ALA A 51 10.33 -1.18 -3.93
N TYR A 52 9.45 -2.18 -3.93
CA TYR A 52 8.02 -1.96 -3.79
C TYR A 52 7.45 -2.80 -2.64
N SER A 53 6.35 -2.30 -2.08
CA SER A 53 5.42 -3.07 -1.27
C SER A 53 3.97 -2.79 -1.70
N LYS A 54 3.05 -3.71 -1.41
CA LYS A 54 1.61 -3.55 -1.73
C LYS A 54 0.73 -3.87 -0.54
N TRP A 55 -0.31 -3.07 -0.37
CA TRP A 55 -1.30 -3.23 0.70
C TRP A 55 -2.55 -3.92 0.18
N SER A 56 -3.12 -4.83 0.97
CA SER A 56 -4.35 -5.57 0.65
C SER A 56 -5.62 -4.93 1.22
N SER A 57 -5.49 -3.83 1.98
CA SER A 57 -6.56 -2.98 2.48
C SER A 57 -5.97 -1.58 2.73
N PRO A 58 -6.75 -0.50 2.60
CA PRO A 58 -6.31 0.85 2.99
C PRO A 58 -6.02 0.97 4.49
N LYS A 59 -6.64 0.12 5.31
CA LYS A 59 -6.54 0.15 6.78
C LYS A 59 -5.34 -0.66 7.27
N ARG A 60 -4.68 -0.16 8.31
CA ARG A 60 -3.42 -0.70 8.84
C ARG A 60 -3.56 -1.98 9.70
N THR A 61 -4.74 -2.60 9.78
CA THR A 61 -5.14 -3.29 11.03
C THR A 61 -5.15 -4.82 11.05
N ARG A 62 -4.66 -5.54 10.04
CA ARG A 62 -4.56 -7.03 10.18
C ARG A 62 -3.26 -7.68 9.75
N THR A 63 -2.48 -7.01 8.92
CA THR A 63 -1.07 -7.35 8.70
C THR A 63 -0.34 -6.03 8.74
N TYR A 64 0.49 -5.81 9.76
CA TYR A 64 1.18 -4.54 10.00
C TYR A 64 1.87 -4.10 8.69
N PRO A 65 1.35 -3.10 7.97
CA PRO A 65 1.82 -2.82 6.62
C PRO A 65 3.29 -2.40 6.59
N PHE A 66 3.76 -1.83 7.70
CA PHE A 66 5.14 -1.46 7.91
C PHE A 66 6.10 -2.65 7.91
N ALA A 67 5.68 -3.88 8.26
CA ALA A 67 6.55 -5.06 8.16
C ALA A 67 7.13 -5.23 6.75
N ARG A 68 6.27 -5.07 5.74
CA ARG A 68 6.65 -5.19 4.32
C ARG A 68 7.50 -4.03 3.83
N ILE A 69 7.31 -2.87 4.43
CA ILE A 69 8.15 -1.70 4.20
C ILE A 69 9.53 -1.92 4.84
N TYR A 70 9.60 -2.55 6.02
CA TYR A 70 10.87 -2.87 6.66
C TYR A 70 11.73 -3.81 5.82
N ASP A 71 11.10 -4.79 5.16
CA ASP A 71 11.79 -5.66 4.19
C ASP A 71 12.47 -4.84 3.07
N THR A 72 11.85 -3.73 2.67
CA THR A 72 12.35 -2.86 1.59
C THR A 72 13.40 -1.83 1.99
N TYR A 73 13.58 -1.50 3.29
CA TYR A 73 14.59 -0.50 3.71
C TYR A 73 16.02 -0.94 3.51
N SER A 74 16.27 -2.23 3.33
CA SER A 74 17.60 -2.72 2.96
C SER A 74 18.04 -2.24 1.56
N TYR A 75 17.10 -1.72 0.75
CA TYR A 75 17.37 -1.16 -0.55
C TYR A 75 17.70 0.34 -0.47
N GLY A 76 18.88 0.73 -0.97
CA GLY A 76 19.36 2.13 -0.93
C GLY A 76 18.75 3.06 -1.98
N GLY A 77 17.85 2.57 -2.84
CA GLY A 77 17.19 3.38 -3.87
C GLY A 77 15.78 3.84 -3.47
N LYS A 78 14.93 4.13 -4.48
CA LYS A 78 13.55 4.52 -4.23
C LYS A 78 12.73 3.34 -3.70
N ILE A 79 11.97 3.61 -2.64
CA ILE A 79 11.05 2.69 -2.01
C ILE A 79 9.63 3.17 -2.23
N VAL A 80 8.79 2.32 -2.80
CA VAL A 80 7.40 2.61 -3.17
C VAL A 80 6.44 1.73 -2.38
N THR A 81 5.32 2.29 -1.94
CA THR A 81 4.18 1.51 -1.44
C THR A 81 2.94 1.77 -2.29
N VAL A 82 2.27 0.69 -2.71
CA VAL A 82 0.99 0.75 -3.40
C VAL A 82 -0.13 0.57 -2.38
N ILE A 83 -1.02 1.56 -2.30
CA ILE A 83 -2.11 1.60 -1.31
C ILE A 83 -3.45 1.76 -2.03
N PRO A 84 -4.40 0.81 -1.91
CA PRO A 84 -5.75 1.02 -2.39
C PRO A 84 -6.44 2.12 -1.58
N VAL A 85 -7.11 3.07 -2.24
CA VAL A 85 -7.84 4.16 -1.55
C VAL A 85 -9.11 3.67 -0.84
N LEU A 86 -9.70 2.61 -1.37
CA LEU A 86 -10.98 2.04 -0.94
C LEU A 86 -10.89 0.52 -1.08
N LYS A 87 -11.41 -0.18 -0.07
CA LYS A 87 -11.67 -1.61 -0.19
C LYS A 87 -13.02 -1.92 0.41
N ASP A 88 -13.90 -2.51 -0.39
CA ASP A 88 -15.15 -3.06 0.11
C ASP A 88 -15.16 -4.58 -0.08
N GLU A 89 -15.48 -5.35 0.95
CA GLU A 89 -15.68 -6.81 0.85
C GLU A 89 -17.15 -7.22 0.93
N GLY A 90 -18.07 -6.25 0.90
CA GLY A 90 -19.51 -6.40 1.04
C GLY A 90 -19.98 -6.44 2.51
N GLY A 91 -21.14 -7.03 2.73
CA GLY A 91 -21.80 -7.10 4.05
C GLY A 91 -20.91 -7.69 5.14
N GLY A 92 -20.95 -7.08 6.33
CA GLY A 92 -20.27 -7.51 7.54
C GLY A 92 -20.95 -8.70 8.22
N GLU A 93 -20.40 -9.12 9.35
CA GLU A 93 -20.94 -10.28 10.12
C GLU A 93 -22.26 -9.95 10.83
N ARG A 94 -22.59 -8.67 10.97
CA ARG A 94 -23.82 -8.17 11.58
C ARG A 94 -24.73 -7.55 10.53
N GLU A 95 -26.03 -7.59 10.79
CA GLU A 95 -27.02 -6.84 10.02
C GLU A 95 -26.65 -5.35 10.03
N ASN A 96 -26.58 -4.72 8.85
CA ASN A 96 -26.11 -3.34 8.61
C ASN A 96 -24.60 -3.07 8.82
N ASP A 97 -23.76 -4.10 8.92
CA ASP A 97 -22.30 -3.94 8.92
C ASP A 97 -21.75 -3.95 7.47
N THR A 98 -20.68 -3.19 7.23
CA THR A 98 -20.02 -3.12 5.91
C THR A 98 -18.53 -3.29 6.10
N ASN A 99 -17.88 -4.06 5.24
CA ASN A 99 -16.43 -4.22 5.25
C ASN A 99 -15.76 -3.13 4.38
N LEU A 100 -16.20 -1.88 4.55
CA LEU A 100 -15.73 -0.74 3.78
C LEU A 100 -14.56 -0.03 4.48
N ASP A 101 -13.35 -0.36 4.08
CA ASP A 101 -12.14 0.33 4.51
C ASP A 101 -11.83 1.51 3.56
N ARG A 102 -11.39 2.64 4.14
CA ARG A 102 -10.94 3.84 3.41
C ARG A 102 -9.54 4.25 3.85
N VAL A 103 -8.77 4.83 2.93
CA VAL A 103 -7.45 5.39 3.26
C VAL A 103 -7.62 6.59 4.20
N ASN A 104 -6.72 6.71 5.19
CA ASN A 104 -6.71 7.81 6.14
C ASN A 104 -5.48 8.71 5.90
N TYR A 105 -5.63 10.02 6.10
CA TYR A 105 -4.54 11.00 5.99
C TYR A 105 -3.29 10.64 6.80
N ILE A 106 -3.44 10.02 7.98
CA ILE A 106 -2.30 9.58 8.81
C ILE A 106 -1.38 8.64 8.01
N THR A 107 -1.91 7.83 7.08
CA THR A 107 -1.11 7.00 6.15
C THR A 107 -0.15 7.82 5.30
N TYR A 108 -0.55 8.99 4.81
CA TYR A 108 0.34 9.87 4.07
C TYR A 108 1.45 10.44 4.94
N SER A 109 1.11 10.97 6.12
CA SER A 109 2.07 11.60 7.00
C SER A 109 3.21 10.64 7.40
N TRP A 110 2.89 9.36 7.61
CA TRP A 110 3.88 8.35 7.97
C TRP A 110 4.81 8.00 6.81
N MET A 111 4.30 7.88 5.58
CA MET A 111 5.15 7.59 4.41
C MET A 111 6.08 8.77 4.09
N ASN A 112 5.61 9.99 4.30
CA ASN A 112 6.45 11.19 4.20
C ASN A 112 7.60 11.15 5.21
N LEU A 113 7.31 10.86 6.48
CA LEU A 113 8.33 10.77 7.54
C LEU A 113 9.39 9.70 7.25
N THR A 114 9.01 8.66 6.53
CA THR A 114 9.87 7.50 6.22
C THR A 114 10.51 7.55 4.83
N ASN A 115 10.32 8.64 4.09
CA ASN A 115 10.78 8.82 2.71
C ASN A 115 10.33 7.70 1.75
N ILE A 116 9.07 7.29 1.87
CA ILE A 116 8.45 6.26 1.01
C ILE A 116 7.47 6.91 0.05
N TYR A 117 7.64 6.62 -1.23
CA TYR A 117 6.77 7.12 -2.28
C TYR A 117 5.45 6.32 -2.27
N ILE A 118 4.32 7.03 -2.35
CA ILE A 118 2.99 6.43 -2.37
C ILE A 118 2.50 6.36 -3.82
N ILE A 119 2.01 5.19 -4.20
CA ILE A 119 1.08 5.02 -5.33
C ILE A 119 -0.29 4.74 -4.73
N LEU A 120 -1.19 5.71 -4.80
CA LEU A 120 -2.60 5.43 -4.59
C LEU A 120 -3.16 4.64 -5.76
N ALA A 121 -3.97 3.62 -5.48
CA ALA A 121 -4.61 2.83 -6.52
C ALA A 121 -6.06 2.48 -6.15
N TRP A 122 -6.74 1.81 -7.06
CA TRP A 122 -8.07 1.24 -6.83
C TRP A 122 -8.08 -0.23 -7.26
N TYR A 123 -9.03 -0.99 -6.73
CA TYR A 123 -9.32 -2.33 -7.22
C TYR A 123 -10.15 -2.22 -8.50
N ALA A 124 -9.63 -2.78 -9.60
CA ALA A 124 -10.24 -2.79 -10.92
C ALA A 124 -11.18 -4.00 -11.13
N ASN A 125 -11.00 -5.06 -10.36
CA ASN A 125 -11.77 -6.30 -10.51
C ASN A 125 -11.89 -7.03 -9.15
N ALA A 126 -12.88 -7.91 -9.03
CA ALA A 126 -13.15 -8.75 -7.87
C ALA A 126 -13.92 -10.01 -8.28
N GLU A 127 -13.98 -10.98 -7.37
CA GLU A 127 -14.74 -12.22 -7.55
C GLU A 127 -15.84 -12.32 -6.49
N LYS A 128 -17.02 -12.86 -6.85
CA LYS A 128 -18.10 -13.12 -5.88
C LYS A 128 -17.64 -14.21 -4.92
N LYS A 129 -17.81 -13.98 -3.62
CA LYS A 129 -17.55 -14.97 -2.57
C LYS A 129 -18.85 -15.57 -2.03
N SER A 130 -19.87 -14.74 -1.84
CA SER A 130 -21.22 -15.11 -1.39
C SER A 130 -22.21 -14.05 -1.85
N GLU A 131 -23.51 -14.23 -1.56
CA GLU A 131 -24.57 -13.29 -1.95
C GLU A 131 -24.31 -11.84 -1.55
N SER A 132 -23.64 -11.63 -0.42
CA SER A 132 -23.33 -10.29 0.10
C SER A 132 -21.84 -9.95 0.11
N ARG A 133 -20.94 -10.79 -0.44
CA ARG A 133 -19.48 -10.60 -0.29
C ARG A 133 -18.68 -10.80 -1.55
N ILE A 134 -17.59 -10.05 -1.66
CA ILE A 134 -16.59 -10.16 -2.73
C ILE A 134 -15.19 -10.46 -2.17
N THR A 135 -14.33 -11.02 -3.01
CA THR A 135 -12.96 -11.40 -2.68
C THR A 135 -12.04 -11.31 -3.89
N ASN A 136 -10.77 -11.73 -3.75
CA ASN A 136 -9.76 -11.76 -4.82
C ASN A 136 -9.69 -10.46 -5.62
N GLN A 137 -9.80 -9.33 -4.92
CA GLN A 137 -9.80 -8.01 -5.55
C GLN A 137 -8.43 -7.71 -6.16
N ARG A 138 -8.41 -7.23 -7.40
CA ARG A 138 -7.19 -7.00 -8.18
C ARG A 138 -7.02 -5.51 -8.49
N LEU A 139 -5.84 -4.99 -8.21
CA LEU A 139 -5.47 -3.60 -8.51
C LEU A 139 -5.28 -3.40 -10.01
N ASP A 140 -5.51 -2.18 -10.50
CA ASP A 140 -5.16 -1.81 -11.86
C ASP A 140 -3.63 -1.83 -12.06
N ASN A 141 -3.13 -2.87 -12.72
CA ASN A 141 -1.70 -3.10 -12.88
C ASN A 141 -1.05 -2.08 -13.81
N ASP A 142 -1.72 -1.68 -14.88
CA ASP A 142 -1.16 -0.78 -15.89
C ASP A 142 -1.02 0.63 -15.33
N TYR A 143 -2.02 1.06 -14.56
CA TYR A 143 -1.92 2.29 -13.79
C TYR A 143 -0.72 2.25 -12.83
N ILE A 144 -0.56 1.18 -12.05
CA ILE A 144 0.54 1.06 -11.09
C ILE A 144 1.91 1.08 -11.80
N ARG A 145 2.05 0.35 -12.92
CA ARG A 145 3.28 0.37 -13.73
C ARG A 145 3.59 1.77 -14.24
N SER A 146 2.56 2.50 -14.71
CA SER A 146 2.74 3.89 -15.14
C SER A 146 3.27 4.79 -14.02
N GLN A 147 2.74 4.66 -12.79
CA GLN A 147 3.19 5.43 -11.64
C GLN A 147 4.59 5.04 -11.18
N MET A 148 4.93 3.75 -11.21
CA MET A 148 6.28 3.27 -10.90
C MET A 148 7.33 3.87 -11.86
N ARG A 149 7.02 3.95 -13.16
CA ARG A 149 7.91 4.58 -14.15
C ARG A 149 8.10 6.08 -13.86
N ARG A 150 7.01 6.79 -13.59
CA ARG A 150 7.06 8.22 -13.22
C ARG A 150 7.91 8.43 -11.96
N ILE A 151 7.72 7.61 -10.93
CA ILE A 151 8.51 7.67 -9.70
C ILE A 151 9.99 7.38 -9.99
N ALA A 152 10.32 6.43 -10.87
CA ALA A 152 11.71 6.13 -11.23
C ALA A 152 12.44 7.36 -11.77
N GLU A 153 11.77 8.14 -12.61
CA GLU A 153 12.30 9.35 -13.25
C GLU A 153 12.25 10.60 -12.35
N TYR A 154 11.35 10.60 -11.35
CA TYR A 154 11.11 11.73 -10.45
C TYR A 154 12.37 12.16 -9.69
N LYS A 155 12.69 13.45 -9.64
CA LYS A 155 13.98 13.92 -9.09
C LYS A 155 13.92 14.32 -7.62
N PHE A 156 12.74 14.65 -7.11
CA PHE A 156 12.54 15.03 -5.72
C PHE A 156 12.27 13.80 -4.84
N ASP A 157 12.30 14.01 -3.54
CA ASP A 157 12.04 12.99 -2.55
C ASP A 157 10.57 12.54 -2.51
N ALA A 158 10.29 11.56 -1.65
CA ALA A 158 8.95 11.04 -1.47
C ALA A 158 7.98 12.10 -0.93
N HIS A 159 8.45 13.06 -0.13
CA HIS A 159 7.58 14.10 0.44
C HIS A 159 6.93 14.93 -0.67
N HIS A 160 7.75 15.43 -1.61
CA HIS A 160 7.26 16.21 -2.75
C HIS A 160 6.33 15.39 -3.64
N TRP A 161 6.74 14.16 -3.99
CA TRP A 161 5.90 13.25 -4.78
C TRP A 161 4.54 13.02 -4.11
N ASN A 162 4.53 12.67 -2.82
CA ASN A 162 3.32 12.32 -2.08
C ASN A 162 2.35 13.50 -1.97
N GLN A 163 2.87 14.72 -1.80
CA GLN A 163 2.05 15.94 -1.79
C GLN A 163 1.43 16.22 -3.16
N GLU A 164 2.23 16.20 -4.24
CA GLU A 164 1.72 16.41 -5.60
C GLU A 164 0.70 15.34 -6.00
N HIS A 165 1.02 14.08 -5.72
CA HIS A 165 0.16 12.93 -6.00
C HIS A 165 -1.16 13.03 -5.23
N PHE A 166 -1.12 13.43 -3.95
CA PHE A 166 -2.34 13.63 -3.17
C PHE A 166 -3.18 14.78 -3.72
N HIS A 167 -2.60 15.96 -3.95
CA HIS A 167 -3.34 17.13 -4.42
C HIS A 167 -3.94 16.94 -5.82
N ARG A 168 -3.19 16.32 -6.74
CA ARG A 168 -3.62 16.16 -8.12
C ARG A 168 -4.48 14.91 -8.33
N ASP A 169 -4.08 13.78 -7.76
CA ASP A 169 -4.57 12.48 -8.20
C ASP A 169 -5.55 11.83 -7.21
N PHE A 170 -5.65 12.30 -5.95
CA PHE A 170 -6.53 11.68 -4.95
C PHE A 170 -7.99 11.64 -5.39
N ILE A 171 -8.57 12.78 -5.80
CA ILE A 171 -9.98 12.86 -6.19
C ILE A 171 -10.28 11.99 -7.41
N PRO A 172 -9.55 12.07 -8.54
CA PRO A 172 -9.77 11.18 -9.68
C PRO A 172 -9.65 9.69 -9.34
N ILE A 173 -8.66 9.31 -8.54
CA ILE A 173 -8.46 7.90 -8.13
C ILE A 173 -9.63 7.42 -7.26
N TYR A 174 -10.08 8.26 -6.33
CA TYR A 174 -11.19 7.93 -5.44
C TYR A 174 -12.51 7.79 -6.22
N GLN A 175 -12.77 8.69 -7.17
CA GLN A 175 -13.92 8.59 -8.07
C GLN A 175 -13.88 7.30 -8.88
N ARG A 176 -12.73 6.97 -9.47
CA ARG A 176 -12.57 5.72 -10.23
C ARG A 176 -12.76 4.47 -9.37
N ALA A 177 -12.33 4.51 -8.10
CA ALA A 177 -12.59 3.43 -7.15
C ALA A 177 -14.10 3.21 -6.95
N ILE A 178 -14.86 4.28 -6.70
CA ILE A 178 -16.33 4.22 -6.56
C ILE A 178 -16.98 3.71 -7.84
N GLU A 179 -16.62 4.27 -8.99
CA GLU A 179 -17.16 3.85 -10.29
C GLU A 179 -16.92 2.37 -10.56
N THR A 180 -15.75 1.86 -10.19
CA THR A 180 -15.44 0.44 -10.37
C THR A 180 -16.36 -0.44 -9.51
N TYR A 181 -16.57 -0.12 -8.24
CA TYR A 181 -17.50 -0.89 -7.41
C TYR A 181 -18.94 -0.82 -7.92
N LYS A 182 -19.39 0.36 -8.38
CA LYS A 182 -20.71 0.51 -9.02
C LYS A 182 -20.87 -0.36 -10.26
N GLN A 183 -19.81 -0.56 -11.03
CA GLN A 183 -19.82 -1.45 -12.20
C GLN A 183 -19.72 -2.94 -11.82
N LEU A 184 -19.02 -3.27 -10.74
CA LEU A 184 -18.85 -4.64 -10.27
C LEU A 184 -20.10 -5.18 -9.55
N SER A 185 -20.80 -4.34 -8.80
CA SER A 185 -22.01 -4.71 -8.05
C SER A 185 -23.04 -5.48 -8.88
N PRO A 186 -23.54 -4.98 -10.04
CA PRO A 186 -24.51 -5.71 -10.84
C PRO A 186 -23.90 -6.97 -11.48
N LYS A 187 -22.64 -6.93 -11.88
CA LYS A 187 -21.94 -8.07 -12.50
C LYS A 187 -21.76 -9.24 -11.53
N LEU A 188 -21.53 -8.93 -10.26
CA LEU A 188 -21.31 -9.92 -9.21
C LEU A 188 -22.60 -10.25 -8.44
N SER A 189 -23.68 -9.52 -8.69
CA SER A 189 -24.95 -9.61 -7.95
C SER A 189 -24.71 -9.48 -6.44
N VAL A 190 -23.95 -8.46 -6.04
CA VAL A 190 -23.64 -8.11 -4.65
C VAL A 190 -23.81 -6.60 -4.50
N ASP A 191 -24.48 -6.14 -3.44
CA ASP A 191 -24.58 -4.72 -3.15
C ASP A 191 -23.20 -4.15 -2.80
N ALA A 192 -22.71 -3.21 -3.60
CA ALA A 192 -21.46 -2.48 -3.35
C ALA A 192 -21.78 -1.01 -3.02
N PRO A 193 -20.82 -0.23 -2.49
CA PRO A 193 -21.05 1.08 -1.89
C PRO A 193 -21.25 2.21 -2.91
#